data_AF-A0A9E2NBH2-F1
#
_entry.id   AF-A0A9E2NBH2-F1
#
_cell.length_a   1.000
_cell.length_b   1.000
_cell.length_c   1.000
_cell.angle_alpha   90.00
_cell.angle_beta   90.00
_cell.angle_gamma   90.00
#
_symmetry.space_group_name_H-M   'P 1'
#
loop_
_entity.id
_entity.type
_entity.pdbx_description
1 polymer ?
#
loop_
_entity_poly.entity_id
_entity_poly.type
_entity_poly.pdbx_seq_one_letter_code
_entity_poly.pdbx_strand_id
1 'polypeptide(L)' 'MPENQNNVGAVMVIGGGVAGMQASLDLADSGYFVYLVEKSPAIGGRMAQLD' A
#
# COMPACT_ATOMS: atom_id res chain seq x y z
N MET A 1 2.30 6.76 -16.55
CA MET A 1 1.14 7.31 -15.82
C MET A 1 -0.04 6.42 -16.20
N PRO A 2 -0.63 5.65 -15.26
CA PRO A 2 -1.72 4.78 -15.62
C PRO A 2 -2.93 5.63 -16.03
N GLU A 3 -3.61 5.13 -17.04
CA GLU A 3 -4.78 5.71 -17.69
C GLU A 3 -5.91 5.98 -16.69
N ASN A 4 -6.76 6.95 -17.01
CA ASN A 4 -7.91 7.41 -16.23
C ASN A 4 -8.93 6.27 -16.00
N GLN A 5 -8.67 5.40 -15.02
CA GLN A 5 -9.62 4.41 -14.55
C GLN A 5 -10.55 5.07 -13.52
N ASN A 6 -11.85 4.86 -13.66
CA ASN A 6 -12.85 5.33 -12.71
C ASN A 6 -12.67 4.57 -11.39
N ASN A 7 -11.72 5.02 -10.56
CA ASN A 7 -11.37 4.34 -9.31
C ASN A 7 -12.61 4.25 -8.42
N VAL A 8 -12.91 3.05 -7.93
CA VAL A 8 -14.14 2.73 -7.18
C VAL A 8 -14.21 3.44 -5.81
N GLY A 9 -13.11 4.07 -5.40
CA GLY A 9 -12.96 4.87 -4.19
C GLY A 9 -11.49 5.03 -3.82
N ALA A 10 -11.24 5.66 -2.67
CA ALA A 10 -9.91 5.78 -2.09
C ALA A 10 -9.83 5.06 -0.74
N VAL A 11 -8.70 4.38 -0.48
CA VAL A 11 -8.43 3.64 0.76
C VAL A 11 -7.11 4.12 1.35
N MET A 12 -7.05 4.25 2.69
CA MET A 12 -5.81 4.53 3.41
C MET A 12 -5.38 3.29 4.21
N VAL A 13 -4.18 2.82 3.95
CA VAL A 13 -3.52 1.73 4.67
C VAL A 13 -2.46 2.32 5.59
N ILE A 14 -2.53 2.02 6.88
CA ILE A 14 -1.59 2.50 7.90
C ILE A 14 -0.66 1.35 8.31
N GLY A 15 0.64 1.52 8.07
CA GLY A 15 1.70 0.55 8.34
C GLY A 15 2.27 -0.08 7.06
N GLY A 16 3.51 0.29 6.71
CA GLY A 16 4.25 -0.18 5.54
C GLY A 16 4.98 -1.50 5.75
N GLY A 17 4.52 -2.37 6.65
CA GLY A 17 5.06 -3.73 6.79
C GLY A 17 4.62 -4.66 5.66
N VAL A 18 5.09 -5.91 5.64
CA VAL A 18 4.71 -6.92 4.61
C VAL A 18 3.20 -7.05 4.43
N ALA A 19 2.44 -7.08 5.53
CA ALA A 19 0.99 -7.19 5.48
C ALA A 19 0.32 -5.94 4.86
N GLY A 20 0.80 -4.74 5.21
CA GLY A 20 0.22 -3.49 4.68
C GLY A 20 0.57 -3.28 3.22
N MET A 21 1.77 -3.67 2.79
CA MET A 21 2.16 -3.65 1.38
C MET A 21 1.31 -4.62 0.57
N GLN A 22 1.11 -5.86 1.03
CA GLN A 22 0.27 -6.84 0.32
C GLN A 22 -1.18 -6.37 0.25
N ALA A 23 -1.75 -5.90 1.35
CA ALA A 23 -3.10 -5.36 1.36
C ALA A 23 -3.25 -4.16 0.40
N SER A 24 -2.22 -3.31 0.29
CA SER A 24 -2.24 -2.19 -0.63
C SER A 24 -2.20 -2.63 -2.10
N LEU A 25 -1.43 -3.68 -2.41
CA LEU A 25 -1.39 -4.27 -3.75
C LEU A 25 -2.74 -4.89 -4.11
N ASP A 26 -3.32 -5.71 -3.22
CA ASP A 26 -4.62 -6.35 -3.45
C ASP A 26 -5.75 -5.31 -3.69
N LEU A 27 -5.71 -4.18 -2.95
CA LEU A 27 -6.64 -3.06 -3.12
C LEU A 27 -6.41 -2.28 -4.41
N ALA A 28 -5.16 -2.05 -4.80
CA ALA A 28 -4.82 -1.38 -6.05
C ALA A 28 -5.24 -2.23 -7.26
N ASP A 29 -4.98 -3.54 -7.22
CA ASP A 29 -5.41 -4.50 -8.24
C ASP A 29 -6.94 -4.60 -8.32
N SER A 30 -7.64 -4.33 -7.21
CA SER A 30 -9.10 -4.21 -7.16
C SER A 30 -9.65 -2.87 -7.66
N GLY A 31 -8.80 -1.94 -8.12
CA GLY A 31 -9.18 -0.66 -8.70
C GLY A 31 -9.41 0.48 -7.69
N TYR A 32 -8.90 0.36 -6.47
CA TYR A 32 -8.91 1.45 -5.48
C TYR A 32 -7.68 2.34 -5.60
N PHE A 33 -7.85 3.64 -5.34
CA PHE A 33 -6.72 4.52 -5.11
C PHE A 33 -6.21 4.32 -3.67
N VAL A 34 -4.97 3.85 -3.52
CA VAL A 34 -4.44 3.48 -2.20
C VAL A 34 -3.40 4.49 -1.70
N TYR A 35 -3.65 5.05 -0.53
CA TYR A 35 -2.65 5.78 0.26
C TYR A 35 -2.01 4.81 1.26
N LEU A 36 -0.72 4.51 1.11
CA LEU A 36 0.05 3.74 2.10
C LEU A 36 0.86 4.69 2.97
N VAL A 37 0.59 4.69 4.28
CA VAL A 37 1.26 5.57 5.26
C VAL A 37 2.11 4.72 6.19
N GLU A 38 3.41 4.98 6.24
CA GLU A 38 4.34 4.38 7.20
C GLU A 38 4.92 5.48 8.09
N LYS A 39 5.05 5.18 9.39
CA LYS A 39 5.63 6.10 10.37
C LYS A 39 7.15 6.28 10.15
N SER A 40 7.80 5.20 9.76
CA SER A 40 9.25 5.11 9.59
C SER A 40 9.69 5.68 8.24
N PRO A 41 10.96 6.10 8.10
CA PRO A 41 11.49 6.58 6.81
C PRO A 41 11.54 5.50 5.70
N ALA A 42 11.36 4.23 6.06
CA ALA A 42 11.42 3.09 5.15
C ALA A 42 10.25 2.13 5.38
N ILE A 43 9.82 1.47 4.31
CA ILE A 43 8.84 0.38 4.31
C ILE A 43 9.51 -0.98 4.53
N GLY A 44 8.71 -2.03 4.72
CA GLY A 44 9.13 -3.41 5.01
C GLY A 44 8.91 -3.84 6.46
N GLY A 45 8.73 -2.90 7.38
CA GLY A 45 8.47 -3.18 8.79
C GLY A 45 9.57 -4.05 9.41
N ARG A 46 9.20 -5.07 10.19
CA ARG A 46 10.17 -6.01 10.76
C ARG A 46 10.85 -6.91 9.73
N MET A 47 10.22 -7.14 8.58
CA MET A 47 10.84 -7.98 7.55
C MET A 47 12.08 -7.33 6.97
N ALA A 48 12.11 -6.00 6.80
CA ALA A 48 13.30 -5.29 6.33
C ALA A 48 14.49 -5.31 7.32
N GLN A 49 14.31 -5.87 8.51
CA GLN A 49 15.35 -5.99 9.54
C GLN A 49 15.89 -7.43 9.65
N LEU A 50 15.17 -8.41 9.09
CA LEU A 50 15.63 -9.78 8.94
C LEU A 50 16.12 -9.90 7.49
N ASP A 51 17.43 -10.05 7.34
CA ASP A 51 18.16 -10.18 6.07
C ASP A 51 17.39 -10.91 4.94
#